data_AF-A0A8S0PS98-F1
#
_entry.id   AF-A0A8S0PS98-F1
#
_cell.length_a   1.000
_cell.length_b   1.000
_cell.length_c   1.000
_cell.angle_alpha   90.00
_cell.angle_beta   90.00
_cell.angle_gamma   90.00
#
_symmetry.space_group_name_H-M   'P 1'
#
loop_
_entity.id
_entity.type
_entity.pdbx_description
1 polymer ?
#
loop_
_entity_poly.entity_id
_entity_poly.type
_entity_poly.pdbx_seq_one_letter_code
_entity_poly.pdbx_strand_id
1 'polypeptide(L)'
;MFESLVEPQNVIDFVVIKGNGVKGLSQTNLKSIPELYINPPEERLDQTQVVTKKSIPTIDVSKWDDPEIADSICKAAAQFGFFQIINHGIPIEVLENVKEAAHEFFELPVEERRKYLKENSPSPTVELMTSHSPLADKVLEWKDYLIHYCDGQEIEDSKFWPHVSRDQVLEYLKWTKPIIQKLLNVLLKGLNTDEMNEAKESILTGKLVVDFIYYPVCPNPELAAGVGRHSDVSLITVLLQDDVGGLYVREPEGNGWIHVTPVQGALVINIGDVLQIMSNDKYRSIEHRVTVNGTKNRVSVPIFVNPVPDAVIGPVPEVLEGGVKPIYKQVVYSDYFNYFFSKGHDGKETIEYAKI
;
A
#
# COMPACT_ATOMS: atom_id res chain seq x y z
N MET A 1 -0.10 -27.16 -23.45
CA MET A 1 0.04 -26.30 -22.25
C MET A 1 -0.99 -25.15 -22.23
N PHE A 2 -1.45 -24.64 -23.38
CA PHE A 2 -2.45 -23.55 -23.43
C PHE A 2 -3.90 -23.98 -23.14
N GLU A 3 -4.34 -25.14 -23.63
CA GLU A 3 -5.72 -25.63 -23.40
C GLU A 3 -6.01 -25.99 -21.93
N SER A 4 -4.98 -26.09 -21.07
CA SER A 4 -5.15 -26.45 -19.67
C SER A 4 -5.40 -25.27 -18.73
N LEU A 5 -5.16 -24.00 -19.11
CA LEU A 5 -5.35 -22.85 -18.21
C LEU A 5 -6.75 -22.22 -18.29
N VAL A 6 -7.72 -22.94 -18.84
CA VAL A 6 -9.13 -22.50 -18.89
C VAL A 6 -9.83 -22.73 -17.55
N GLU A 7 -9.47 -23.81 -16.84
CA GLU A 7 -10.09 -24.17 -15.58
C GLU A 7 -9.47 -23.40 -14.40
N PRO A 8 -10.28 -22.85 -13.47
CA PRO A 8 -9.81 -22.13 -12.30
C PRO A 8 -8.71 -22.85 -11.50
N GLN A 9 -8.86 -24.16 -11.31
CA GLN A 9 -7.90 -24.95 -10.54
C GLN A 9 -6.51 -25.00 -11.19
N ASN A 10 -6.45 -25.03 -12.53
CA ASN A 10 -5.19 -25.07 -13.27
C ASN A 10 -4.50 -23.70 -13.24
N VAL A 11 -5.28 -22.61 -13.18
CA VAL A 11 -4.76 -21.25 -12.97
C VAL A 11 -4.16 -21.12 -11.59
N ILE A 12 -4.87 -21.56 -10.54
CA ILE A 12 -4.34 -21.54 -9.15
C ILE A 12 -3.07 -22.38 -9.03
N ASP A 13 -3.07 -23.60 -9.59
CA ASP A 13 -1.88 -24.46 -9.57
C ASP A 13 -0.68 -23.80 -10.26
N PHE A 14 -0.90 -23.18 -11.43
CA PHE A 14 0.17 -22.50 -12.17
C PHE A 14 0.66 -21.22 -11.46
N VAL A 15 -0.25 -20.33 -11.09
CA VAL A 15 0.07 -18.99 -10.57
C VAL A 15 0.58 -19.07 -9.13
N VAL A 16 -0.17 -19.77 -8.27
CA VAL A 16 0.02 -19.76 -6.82
C VAL A 16 0.89 -20.93 -6.37
N ILE A 17 0.44 -22.17 -6.60
CA ILE A 17 1.11 -23.37 -6.06
C ILE A 17 2.50 -23.53 -6.68
N LYS A 18 2.61 -23.35 -7.99
CA LYS A 18 3.87 -23.32 -8.72
C LYS A 18 4.48 -21.93 -8.75
N GLY A 19 3.99 -20.94 -8.01
CA GLY A 19 4.63 -19.62 -7.88
C GLY A 19 5.08 -18.94 -9.17
N ASN A 20 4.40 -19.15 -10.31
CA ASN A 20 4.73 -18.42 -11.53
C ASN A 20 4.29 -16.94 -11.44
N GLY A 21 3.30 -16.68 -10.59
CA GLY A 21 2.68 -15.37 -10.44
C GLY A 21 1.85 -14.98 -11.66
N VAL A 22 1.15 -13.85 -11.55
CA VAL A 22 0.46 -13.24 -12.69
C VAL A 22 1.46 -12.74 -13.75
N LYS A 23 2.73 -12.50 -13.37
CA LYS A 23 3.79 -12.22 -14.35
C LYS A 23 4.00 -13.39 -15.30
N GLY A 24 4.21 -14.59 -14.74
CA GLY A 24 4.39 -15.78 -15.56
C GLY A 24 3.14 -16.07 -16.41
N LEU A 25 1.95 -15.81 -15.85
CA LEU A 25 0.69 -15.93 -16.57
C LEU A 25 0.59 -14.95 -17.76
N SER A 26 0.93 -13.68 -17.56
CA SER A 26 0.95 -12.63 -18.59
C SER A 26 1.94 -12.93 -19.73
N GLN A 27 3.03 -13.65 -19.45
CA GLN A 27 4.01 -14.08 -20.46
C GLN A 27 3.56 -15.30 -21.27
N THR A 28 2.42 -15.91 -20.92
CA THR A 28 1.77 -16.89 -21.79
C THR A 28 0.99 -16.15 -22.89
N ASN A 29 0.80 -16.78 -24.05
CA ASN A 29 -0.05 -16.26 -25.15
C ASN A 29 -1.56 -16.24 -24.79
N LEU A 30 -1.94 -15.66 -23.65
CA LEU A 30 -3.33 -15.46 -23.26
C LEU A 30 -4.01 -14.47 -24.20
N LYS A 31 -5.17 -14.88 -24.71
CA LYS A 31 -6.06 -13.98 -25.46
C LYS A 31 -7.01 -13.21 -24.55
N SER A 32 -7.29 -13.75 -23.37
CA SER A 32 -8.15 -13.14 -22.37
C SER A 32 -7.69 -13.53 -20.97
N ILE A 33 -8.02 -12.71 -19.97
CA ILE A 33 -7.76 -13.06 -18.57
C ILE A 33 -8.65 -14.25 -18.13
N PRO A 34 -8.20 -15.10 -17.20
CA PRO A 34 -9.05 -16.14 -16.61
C PRO A 34 -10.20 -15.55 -15.79
N GLU A 35 -11.29 -16.32 -15.64
CA GLU A 35 -12.49 -15.92 -14.89
C GLU A 35 -12.19 -15.48 -13.45
N LEU A 36 -11.20 -16.12 -12.82
CA LEU A 36 -10.73 -15.78 -11.47
C LEU A 36 -10.26 -14.33 -11.32
N TYR A 37 -9.90 -13.64 -12.40
CA TYR A 37 -9.44 -12.24 -12.37
C TYR A 37 -10.51 -11.26 -12.87
N ILE A 38 -11.68 -11.74 -13.26
CA ILE A 38 -12.77 -10.90 -13.76
C ILE A 38 -13.55 -10.34 -12.56
N ASN A 39 -13.37 -9.05 -12.28
CA ASN A 39 -14.18 -8.36 -11.28
C ASN A 39 -15.66 -8.37 -11.68
N PRO A 40 -16.59 -8.47 -10.71
CA PRO A 40 -18.00 -8.26 -10.99
C PRO A 40 -18.25 -6.82 -11.48
N PRO A 41 -19.32 -6.57 -12.26
CA PRO A 41 -19.55 -5.27 -12.90
C PRO A 41 -19.49 -4.07 -11.94
N GLU A 42 -20.03 -4.21 -10.72
CA GLU A 42 -20.04 -3.19 -9.67
C GLU A 42 -18.66 -2.86 -9.10
N GLU A 43 -17.71 -3.78 -9.21
CA GLU A 43 -16.32 -3.57 -8.81
C GLU A 43 -15.45 -3.02 -9.94
N ARG A 44 -15.91 -3.03 -11.18
CA ARG A 44 -15.12 -2.45 -12.29
C ARG A 44 -15.10 -0.94 -12.19
N LEU A 45 -14.01 -0.31 -12.61
CA LEU A 45 -13.93 1.15 -12.64
C LEU A 45 -14.82 1.68 -13.75
N ASP A 46 -15.94 2.28 -13.38
CA ASP A 46 -16.77 3.05 -14.29
C ASP A 46 -16.07 4.36 -14.65
N GLN A 47 -15.68 4.50 -15.92
CA GLN A 47 -15.00 5.69 -16.42
C GLN A 47 -15.86 6.96 -16.29
N THR A 48 -17.19 6.84 -16.20
CA THR A 48 -18.08 7.98 -15.95
C THR A 48 -17.97 8.53 -14.53
N GLN A 49 -17.42 7.74 -13.59
CA GLN A 49 -17.16 8.14 -12.21
C GLN A 49 -15.79 8.80 -12.05
N VAL A 50 -14.92 8.78 -13.07
CA VAL A 50 -13.59 9.40 -12.98
C VAL A 50 -13.71 10.93 -13.07
N VAL A 51 -13.26 11.62 -12.03
CA VAL A 51 -13.34 13.08 -11.91
C VAL A 51 -12.08 13.71 -12.50
N THR A 52 -12.20 14.29 -13.69
CA THR A 52 -11.04 14.78 -14.47
C THR A 52 -10.52 16.17 -14.06
N LYS A 53 -11.28 16.93 -13.27
CA LYS A 53 -10.93 18.30 -12.85
C LYS A 53 -10.42 18.40 -11.41
N LYS A 54 -10.24 17.27 -10.73
CA LYS A 54 -9.73 17.21 -9.36
C LYS A 54 -8.43 16.43 -9.34
N SER A 55 -7.55 16.82 -8.43
CA SER A 55 -6.32 16.13 -8.10
C SER A 55 -6.15 16.15 -6.59
N ILE A 56 -5.42 15.17 -6.06
CA ILE A 56 -4.98 15.26 -4.66
C ILE A 56 -3.98 16.42 -4.49
N PRO A 57 -3.89 17.03 -3.30
CA PRO A 57 -2.92 18.09 -3.03
C PRO A 57 -1.49 17.64 -3.30
N THR A 58 -0.67 18.53 -3.85
CA THR A 58 0.79 18.34 -3.97
C THR A 58 1.48 19.39 -3.13
N ILE A 59 2.29 18.95 -2.17
CA ILE A 59 2.88 19.79 -1.13
C ILE A 59 4.40 19.81 -1.33
N ASP A 60 4.95 21.00 -1.53
CA ASP A 60 6.39 21.21 -1.50
C ASP A 60 6.85 21.23 -0.04
N VAL A 61 7.64 20.24 0.36
CA VAL A 61 8.11 20.07 1.74
C VAL A 61 9.58 20.48 1.91
N SER A 62 10.13 21.28 1.00
CA SER A 62 11.52 21.78 1.09
C SER A 62 11.80 22.58 2.37
N LYS A 63 10.77 23.15 3.00
CA LYS A 63 10.85 23.93 4.25
C LYS A 63 10.05 23.29 5.38
N TRP A 64 10.38 22.07 5.80
CA TRP A 64 9.65 21.32 6.85
C TRP A 64 9.29 22.11 8.12
N ASP A 65 10.09 23.11 8.51
CA ASP A 65 9.84 23.93 9.71
C ASP A 65 8.82 25.06 9.50
N ASP A 66 8.31 25.24 8.27
CA ASP A 66 7.29 26.23 7.94
C ASP A 66 5.90 25.78 8.44
N PRO A 67 5.24 26.54 9.34
CA PRO A 67 3.90 26.21 9.82
C PRO A 67 2.86 26.07 8.71
N GLU A 68 3.00 26.79 7.59
CA GLU A 68 2.04 26.68 6.46
C GLU A 68 2.10 25.32 5.78
N ILE A 69 3.27 24.67 5.76
CA ILE A 69 3.45 23.32 5.23
C ILE A 69 2.80 22.30 6.17
N ALA A 70 3.01 22.46 7.49
CA ALA A 70 2.36 21.62 8.48
C ALA A 70 0.82 21.71 8.38
N ASP A 71 0.28 22.92 8.26
CA ASP A 71 -1.15 23.16 8.05
C ASP A 71 -1.67 22.52 6.75
N SER A 72 -0.89 22.59 5.68
CA SER A 72 -1.25 22.00 4.38
C SER A 72 -1.33 20.47 4.46
N ILE A 73 -0.37 19.83 5.17
CA ILE A 73 -0.37 18.39 5.42
C ILE A 73 -1.61 17.99 6.22
N CYS A 74 -1.87 18.67 7.35
CA CYS A 74 -3.02 18.37 8.20
C CYS A 74 -4.35 18.58 7.47
N LYS A 75 -4.48 19.64 6.66
CA LYS A 75 -5.67 19.89 5.82
C LYS A 75 -5.85 18.80 4.78
N ALA A 76 -4.78 18.39 4.09
CA ALA A 76 -4.86 17.32 3.10
C ALA A 76 -5.23 15.97 3.74
N ALA A 77 -4.65 15.64 4.89
CA ALA A 77 -4.99 14.44 5.67
C ALA A 77 -6.46 14.42 6.14
N ALA A 78 -7.00 15.58 6.51
CA ALA A 78 -8.39 15.71 6.96
C ALA A 78 -9.40 15.70 5.80
N GLN A 79 -9.08 16.36 4.69
CA GLN A 79 -10.00 16.54 3.57
C GLN A 79 -9.91 15.43 2.55
N PHE A 80 -8.70 15.04 2.15
CA PHE A 80 -8.46 14.08 1.08
C PHE A 80 -7.99 12.72 1.58
N GLY A 81 -7.40 12.65 2.78
CA GLY A 81 -6.71 11.45 3.24
C GLY A 81 -5.50 11.03 2.41
N PHE A 82 -5.18 11.80 1.37
CA PHE A 82 -4.15 11.57 0.37
C PHE A 82 -3.51 12.89 -0.04
N PHE A 83 -2.21 12.88 -0.26
CA PHE A 83 -1.46 14.00 -0.85
C PHE A 83 -0.15 13.51 -1.45
N GLN A 84 0.43 14.30 -2.35
CA GLN A 84 1.80 14.11 -2.82
C GLN A 84 2.74 15.04 -2.06
N ILE A 85 3.96 14.58 -1.80
CA ILE A 85 5.07 15.43 -1.37
C ILE A 85 6.15 15.47 -2.43
N ILE A 86 6.71 16.67 -2.65
CA ILE A 86 7.84 16.92 -3.54
C ILE A 86 8.94 17.68 -2.79
N ASN A 87 10.15 17.69 -3.32
CA ASN A 87 11.31 18.34 -2.69
C ASN A 87 11.56 17.85 -1.25
N HIS A 88 11.25 16.58 -0.98
CA HIS A 88 11.42 15.93 0.33
C HIS A 88 12.87 15.59 0.68
N GLY A 89 13.80 15.77 -0.25
CA GLY A 89 15.24 15.65 -0.01
C GLY A 89 15.84 14.26 -0.23
N ILE A 90 15.05 13.29 -0.71
CA ILE A 90 15.60 11.99 -1.15
C ILE A 90 16.21 12.19 -2.54
N PRO A 91 17.46 11.75 -2.79
CA PRO A 91 18.03 11.79 -4.12
C PRO A 91 17.18 11.00 -5.12
N ILE A 92 16.94 11.57 -6.31
CA ILE A 92 16.15 10.90 -7.36
C ILE A 92 16.73 9.52 -7.70
N GLU A 93 18.06 9.39 -7.72
CA GLU A 93 18.74 8.12 -7.96
C GLU A 93 18.33 7.03 -6.96
N VAL A 94 18.08 7.36 -5.69
CA VAL A 94 17.61 6.37 -4.69
C VAL A 94 16.20 5.87 -5.05
N LEU A 95 15.33 6.77 -5.52
CA LEU A 95 13.98 6.41 -5.95
C LEU A 95 13.98 5.59 -7.25
N GLU A 96 14.83 5.95 -8.22
CA GLU A 96 14.94 5.20 -9.46
C GLU A 96 15.57 3.82 -9.24
N ASN A 97 16.62 3.72 -8.42
CA ASN A 97 17.30 2.46 -8.12
C ASN A 97 16.37 1.45 -7.45
N VAL A 98 15.51 1.88 -6.51
CA VAL A 98 14.58 0.96 -5.85
C VAL A 98 13.44 0.50 -6.78
N LYS A 99 12.99 1.34 -7.72
CA LYS A 99 12.05 0.93 -8.77
C LYS A 99 12.69 -0.04 -9.76
N GLU A 100 13.94 0.21 -10.15
CA GLU A 100 14.69 -0.68 -11.02
C GLU A 100 14.92 -2.04 -10.36
N ALA A 101 15.32 -2.07 -9.09
CA ALA A 101 15.43 -3.30 -8.30
C ALA A 101 14.12 -4.10 -8.24
N ALA A 102 12.96 -3.42 -8.14
CA ALA A 102 11.66 -4.07 -8.22
C ALA A 102 11.46 -4.74 -9.59
N HIS A 103 11.73 -4.02 -10.69
CA HIS A 103 11.69 -4.61 -12.03
C HIS A 103 12.65 -5.80 -12.17
N GLU A 104 13.90 -5.65 -11.79
CA GLU A 104 14.94 -6.67 -11.89
C GLU A 104 14.55 -7.94 -11.13
N PHE A 105 14.04 -7.80 -9.90
CA PHE A 105 13.57 -8.95 -9.13
C PHE A 105 12.49 -9.74 -9.87
N PHE A 106 11.48 -9.06 -10.43
CA PHE A 106 10.41 -9.74 -11.14
C PHE A 106 10.86 -10.32 -12.49
N GLU A 107 11.90 -9.74 -13.12
CA GLU A 107 12.52 -10.31 -14.32
C GLU A 107 13.46 -11.49 -14.08
N LEU A 108 13.79 -11.82 -12.82
CA LEU A 108 14.52 -13.04 -12.51
C LEU A 108 13.78 -14.31 -13.00
N PRO A 109 14.51 -15.38 -13.33
CA PRO A 109 13.93 -16.69 -13.61
C PRO A 109 12.97 -17.11 -12.49
N VAL A 110 11.88 -17.79 -12.85
CA VAL A 110 10.85 -18.19 -11.88
C VAL A 110 11.44 -19.03 -10.74
N GLU A 111 12.43 -19.88 -11.01
CA GLU A 111 13.08 -20.70 -9.99
C GLU A 111 13.89 -19.88 -8.97
N GLU A 112 14.38 -18.69 -9.36
CA GLU A 112 15.04 -17.77 -8.43
C GLU A 112 14.02 -17.03 -7.58
N ARG A 113 12.90 -16.59 -8.17
CA ARG A 113 11.82 -15.91 -7.44
C ARG A 113 11.13 -16.84 -6.44
N ARG A 114 10.87 -18.09 -6.81
CA ARG A 114 10.18 -19.09 -5.96
C ARG A 114 10.88 -19.41 -4.65
N LYS A 115 12.19 -19.13 -4.55
CA LYS A 115 12.96 -19.25 -3.29
C LYS A 115 12.39 -18.38 -2.19
N TYR A 116 11.60 -17.36 -2.52
CA TYR A 116 11.01 -16.42 -1.58
C TYR A 116 9.53 -16.68 -1.30
N LEU A 117 8.91 -17.71 -1.88
CA LEU A 117 7.56 -18.14 -1.46
C LEU A 117 7.58 -18.49 0.03
N LYS A 118 6.46 -18.31 0.72
CA LYS A 118 6.33 -18.53 2.17
C LYS A 118 6.96 -19.83 2.66
N GLU A 119 6.76 -20.92 1.92
CA GLU A 119 7.22 -22.26 2.31
C GLU A 119 8.72 -22.46 2.07
N ASN A 120 9.33 -21.65 1.19
CA ASN A 120 10.71 -21.79 0.74
C ASN A 120 11.63 -20.67 1.25
N SER A 121 11.05 -19.57 1.75
CA SER A 121 11.80 -18.34 2.03
C SER A 121 12.93 -18.59 3.02
N PRO A 122 14.15 -18.09 2.73
CA PRO A 122 15.30 -18.27 3.62
C PRO A 122 15.14 -17.53 4.97
N SER A 123 14.19 -16.60 5.07
CA SER A 123 13.89 -15.84 6.27
C SER A 123 12.41 -15.42 6.27
N PRO A 124 11.74 -15.36 7.44
CA PRO A 124 10.38 -14.82 7.53
C PRO A 124 10.30 -13.32 7.20
N THR A 125 11.45 -12.64 7.05
CA THR A 125 11.53 -11.20 6.78
C THR A 125 11.38 -10.85 5.30
N VAL A 126 11.24 -11.84 4.42
CA VAL A 126 11.00 -11.63 3.00
C VAL A 126 10.04 -12.69 2.46
N GLU A 127 9.02 -12.28 1.72
CA GLU A 127 8.00 -13.19 1.20
C GLU A 127 7.50 -12.75 -0.17
N LEU A 128 7.51 -13.68 -1.13
CA LEU A 128 6.92 -13.53 -2.46
C LEU A 128 5.48 -14.06 -2.43
N MET A 129 4.56 -13.24 -2.90
CA MET A 129 3.14 -13.53 -2.96
C MET A 129 2.53 -13.04 -4.28
N THR A 130 1.29 -13.45 -4.52
CA THR A 130 0.48 -13.06 -5.68
C THR A 130 -0.98 -12.90 -5.25
N SER A 131 -1.71 -11.94 -5.83
CA SER A 131 -3.05 -11.51 -5.37
C SER A 131 -3.07 -11.02 -3.90
N HIS A 132 -4.24 -10.78 -3.29
CA HIS A 132 -4.34 -10.47 -1.86
C HIS A 132 -4.38 -11.73 -0.99
N SER A 133 -5.43 -12.54 -1.13
CA SER A 133 -5.62 -13.80 -0.42
C SER A 133 -6.10 -14.87 -1.40
N PRO A 134 -5.22 -15.40 -2.27
CA PRO A 134 -5.64 -16.16 -3.45
C PRO A 134 -6.40 -17.47 -3.17
N LEU A 135 -6.36 -17.97 -1.92
CA LEU A 135 -7.08 -19.17 -1.49
C LEU A 135 -8.44 -18.86 -0.84
N ALA A 136 -8.67 -17.61 -0.41
CA ALA A 136 -9.92 -17.17 0.22
C ALA A 136 -10.74 -16.25 -0.70
N ASP A 137 -10.07 -15.52 -1.60
CA ASP A 137 -10.68 -14.55 -2.49
C ASP A 137 -11.55 -15.21 -3.56
N LYS A 138 -12.70 -14.61 -3.82
CA LYS A 138 -13.57 -14.99 -4.95
C LYS A 138 -13.04 -14.47 -6.28
N VAL A 139 -12.36 -13.32 -6.25
CA VAL A 139 -11.74 -12.67 -7.41
C VAL A 139 -10.32 -12.29 -7.03
N LEU A 140 -9.37 -12.72 -7.84
CA LEU A 140 -7.95 -12.47 -7.69
C LEU A 140 -7.56 -11.11 -8.25
N GLU A 141 -6.55 -10.52 -7.64
CA GLU A 141 -5.94 -9.27 -8.08
C GLU A 141 -4.79 -9.56 -9.06
N TRP A 142 -4.68 -8.73 -10.10
CA TRP A 142 -3.66 -8.85 -11.14
C TRP A 142 -2.35 -8.18 -10.68
N LYS A 143 -1.75 -8.73 -9.62
CA LYS A 143 -0.45 -8.31 -9.08
C LYS A 143 0.36 -9.47 -8.51
N ASP A 144 1.67 -9.35 -8.61
CA ASP A 144 2.64 -10.10 -7.82
C ASP A 144 3.35 -9.12 -6.87
N TYR A 145 3.82 -9.57 -5.70
CA TYR A 145 4.52 -8.69 -4.78
C TYR A 145 5.54 -9.41 -3.90
N LEU A 146 6.65 -8.73 -3.63
CA LEU A 146 7.70 -9.17 -2.72
C LEU A 146 7.70 -8.25 -1.51
N ILE A 147 7.39 -8.82 -0.35
CA ILE A 147 7.34 -8.13 0.94
C ILE A 147 8.73 -8.16 1.57
N HIS A 148 9.17 -7.04 2.12
CA HIS A 148 10.32 -6.95 3.02
C HIS A 148 9.85 -6.40 4.37
N TYR A 149 10.01 -7.18 5.45
CA TYR A 149 9.76 -6.73 6.81
C TYR A 149 11.03 -6.04 7.34
N CYS A 150 10.92 -4.77 7.72
CA CYS A 150 12.04 -3.83 7.84
C CYS A 150 12.12 -3.14 9.21
N ASP A 151 11.61 -3.79 10.24
CA ASP A 151 11.80 -3.40 11.63
C ASP A 151 13.15 -3.92 12.17
N GLY A 152 13.53 -3.38 13.34
CA GLY A 152 14.93 -3.33 13.77
C GLY A 152 15.65 -4.68 13.78
N GLN A 153 15.00 -5.75 14.23
CA GLN A 153 15.59 -7.08 14.31
C GLN A 153 15.64 -7.77 12.93
N GLU A 154 14.68 -7.45 12.07
CA GLU A 154 14.46 -8.01 10.75
C GLU A 154 15.42 -7.44 9.70
N ILE A 155 15.89 -6.21 9.89
CA ILE A 155 16.97 -5.61 9.07
C ILE A 155 18.29 -6.39 9.21
N GLU A 156 18.59 -6.97 10.37
CA GLU A 156 19.80 -7.79 10.55
C GLU A 156 19.77 -9.07 9.69
N ASP A 157 18.57 -9.53 9.37
CA ASP A 157 18.31 -10.67 8.50
C ASP A 157 18.20 -10.30 7.01
N SER A 158 18.43 -9.03 6.66
CA SER A 158 18.45 -8.57 5.26
C SER A 158 19.49 -9.28 4.39
N LYS A 159 20.49 -9.95 4.98
CA LYS A 159 21.41 -10.86 4.27
C LYS A 159 20.70 -12.01 3.54
N PHE A 160 19.48 -12.34 3.92
CA PHE A 160 18.65 -13.38 3.29
C PHE A 160 17.73 -12.83 2.19
N TRP A 161 17.61 -11.52 2.04
CA TRP A 161 16.81 -10.90 0.98
C TRP A 161 17.44 -11.13 -0.40
N PRO A 162 16.68 -11.04 -1.50
CA PRO A 162 17.23 -11.09 -2.84
C PRO A 162 18.36 -10.07 -3.02
N HIS A 163 19.48 -10.52 -3.58
CA HIS A 163 20.64 -9.65 -3.79
C HIS A 163 20.28 -8.42 -4.65
N VAL A 164 19.34 -8.57 -5.58
CA VAL A 164 18.87 -7.49 -6.45
C VAL A 164 18.01 -6.44 -5.74
N SER A 165 17.41 -6.77 -4.59
CA SER A 165 16.55 -5.83 -3.84
C SER A 165 17.21 -5.25 -2.60
N ARG A 166 18.09 -6.02 -1.94
CA ARG A 166 18.55 -5.76 -0.58
C ARG A 166 19.09 -4.33 -0.38
N ASP A 167 20.13 -3.97 -1.12
CA ASP A 167 20.86 -2.71 -0.86
C ASP A 167 19.98 -1.50 -1.23
N GLN A 168 19.15 -1.62 -2.27
CA GLN A 168 18.23 -0.59 -2.71
C GLN A 168 17.08 -0.37 -1.71
N VAL A 169 16.53 -1.43 -1.12
CA VAL A 169 15.51 -1.32 -0.06
C VAL A 169 16.11 -0.65 1.18
N LEU A 170 17.31 -1.07 1.61
CA LEU A 170 17.97 -0.50 2.78
C LEU A 170 18.31 0.99 2.58
N GLU A 171 18.83 1.37 1.42
CA GLU A 171 19.12 2.78 1.12
C GLU A 171 17.82 3.59 1.02
N TYR A 172 16.77 3.08 0.37
CA TYR A 172 15.48 3.76 0.29
C TYR A 172 14.87 4.00 1.68
N LEU A 173 14.92 3.02 2.58
CA LEU A 173 14.46 3.14 3.96
C LEU A 173 15.28 4.16 4.76
N LYS A 174 16.60 4.16 4.62
CA LYS A 174 17.48 5.12 5.30
C LYS A 174 17.09 6.56 5.00
N TRP A 175 16.72 6.85 3.74
CA TRP A 175 16.25 8.17 3.34
C TRP A 175 14.80 8.46 3.72
N THR A 176 13.93 7.46 3.71
CA THR A 176 12.48 7.66 3.90
C THR A 176 12.06 7.66 5.37
N LYS A 177 12.78 6.94 6.26
CA LYS A 177 12.50 6.91 7.70
C LYS A 177 12.45 8.32 8.35
N PRO A 178 13.43 9.22 8.11
CA PRO A 178 13.34 10.60 8.61
C PRO A 178 12.14 11.39 8.08
N ILE A 179 11.69 11.11 6.86
CA ILE A 179 10.50 11.76 6.27
C ILE A 179 9.23 11.25 6.93
N ILE A 180 9.13 9.93 7.17
CA ILE A 180 8.04 9.32 7.94
C ILE A 180 7.95 9.96 9.33
N GLN A 181 9.07 10.08 10.05
CA GLN A 181 9.11 10.73 11.37
C GLN A 181 8.61 12.18 11.32
N LYS A 182 9.04 12.96 10.32
CA LYS A 182 8.58 14.35 10.13
C LYS A 182 7.08 14.43 9.85
N LEU A 183 6.56 13.59 8.95
CA LEU A 183 5.13 13.52 8.63
C LEU A 183 4.30 13.18 9.86
N LEU A 184 4.70 12.14 10.61
CA LEU A 184 4.00 11.74 11.83
C LEU A 184 4.04 12.81 12.90
N ASN A 185 5.17 13.48 13.11
CA ASN A 185 5.27 14.60 14.04
C ASN A 185 4.31 15.74 13.68
N VAL A 186 4.20 16.10 12.39
CA VAL A 186 3.24 17.12 11.92
C VAL A 186 1.80 16.67 12.19
N LEU A 187 1.45 15.45 11.80
CA LEU A 187 0.09 14.93 11.94
C LEU A 187 -0.33 14.80 13.40
N LEU A 188 0.55 14.29 14.27
CA LEU A 188 0.32 14.15 15.70
C LEU A 188 0.21 15.51 16.42
N LYS A 189 1.09 16.47 16.10
CA LYS A 189 0.93 17.85 16.57
C LYS A 189 -0.42 18.44 16.15
N GLY A 190 -0.87 18.13 14.93
CA GLY A 190 -2.19 18.50 14.45
C GLY A 190 -3.34 17.88 15.26
N LEU A 191 -3.11 16.81 16.04
CA LEU A 191 -4.07 16.25 17.01
C LEU A 191 -3.92 16.83 18.42
N ASN A 192 -3.08 17.85 18.61
CA ASN A 192 -2.68 18.42 19.90
C ASN A 192 -1.96 17.44 20.82
N THR A 193 -1.40 16.35 20.28
CA THR A 193 -0.60 15.42 21.09
C THR A 193 0.83 15.95 21.21
N ASP A 194 1.52 15.57 22.29
CA ASP A 194 2.97 15.79 22.41
C ASP A 194 3.74 15.20 21.22
N GLU A 195 4.95 15.73 21.00
CA GLU A 195 5.88 15.22 19.99
C GLU A 195 6.09 13.70 20.11
N MET A 196 6.40 13.06 18.98
CA MET A 196 6.74 11.64 18.97
C MET A 196 8.01 11.43 19.80
N ASN A 197 7.87 10.77 20.95
CA ASN A 197 8.99 10.28 21.73
C ASN A 197 9.34 8.85 21.30
N GLU A 198 10.51 8.36 21.73
CA GLU A 198 11.03 7.04 21.37
C GLU A 198 10.05 5.89 21.72
N ALA A 199 9.32 6.02 22.83
CA ALA A 199 8.33 5.02 23.24
C ALA A 199 7.11 5.00 22.31
N LYS A 200 6.55 6.16 21.96
CA LYS A 200 5.45 6.26 20.98
C LYS A 200 5.91 5.80 19.59
N GLU A 201 7.14 6.16 19.19
CA GLU A 201 7.71 5.76 17.91
C GLU A 201 7.85 4.25 17.80
N SER A 202 8.50 3.61 18.78
CA SER A 202 8.66 2.15 18.81
C SER A 202 7.33 1.39 18.78
N ILE A 203 6.26 1.96 19.34
CA ILE A 203 4.93 1.36 19.30
C ILE A 203 4.23 1.62 17.97
N LEU A 204 4.18 2.88 17.48
CA LEU A 204 3.36 3.30 16.34
C LEU A 204 4.01 3.05 14.98
N THR A 205 5.34 2.98 14.94
CA THR A 205 6.13 2.67 13.74
C THR A 205 6.98 1.42 13.92
N GLY A 206 6.59 0.56 14.87
CA GLY A 206 7.34 -0.63 15.22
C GLY A 206 7.36 -1.71 14.13
N LYS A 207 6.45 -1.63 13.15
CA LYS A 207 6.42 -2.52 11.99
C LYS A 207 6.46 -1.70 10.70
N LEU A 208 7.61 -1.68 10.04
CA LEU A 208 7.78 -1.11 8.71
C LEU A 208 7.83 -2.21 7.67
N VAL A 209 7.05 -2.09 6.62
CA VAL A 209 6.99 -3.08 5.53
C VAL A 209 7.21 -2.37 4.21
N VAL A 210 8.14 -2.87 3.39
CA VAL A 210 8.41 -2.37 2.04
C VAL A 210 8.02 -3.43 1.03
N ASP A 211 7.04 -3.13 0.20
CA ASP A 211 6.60 -4.05 -0.85
C ASP A 211 7.17 -3.63 -2.19
N PHE A 212 7.67 -4.59 -2.97
CA PHE A 212 7.79 -4.43 -4.41
C PHE A 212 6.55 -5.00 -5.05
N ILE A 213 5.62 -4.16 -5.50
CA ILE A 213 4.40 -4.61 -6.16
C ILE A 213 4.58 -4.49 -7.68
N TYR A 214 4.32 -5.57 -8.40
CA TYR A 214 4.45 -5.67 -9.84
C TYR A 214 3.12 -6.00 -10.50
N TYR A 215 2.76 -5.20 -11.49
CA TYR A 215 1.53 -5.29 -12.26
C TYR A 215 1.91 -5.60 -13.71
N PRO A 216 1.81 -6.87 -14.15
CA PRO A 216 2.11 -7.22 -15.52
C PRO A 216 1.08 -6.67 -16.49
N VAL A 217 1.45 -6.59 -17.77
CA VAL A 217 0.50 -6.29 -18.86
C VAL A 217 -0.71 -7.22 -18.76
N CYS A 218 -1.90 -6.63 -18.78
CA CYS A 218 -3.18 -7.32 -18.69
C CYS A 218 -3.90 -7.31 -20.06
N PRO A 219 -4.28 -8.48 -20.63
CA PRO A 219 -5.02 -8.53 -21.89
C PRO A 219 -6.38 -7.82 -21.88
N ASN A 220 -7.06 -7.79 -20.73
CA ASN A 220 -8.38 -7.16 -20.53
C ASN A 220 -8.35 -6.24 -19.29
N PRO A 221 -7.65 -5.10 -19.35
CA PRO A 221 -7.45 -4.25 -18.18
C PRO A 221 -8.74 -3.68 -17.58
N GLU A 222 -9.80 -3.58 -18.38
CA GLU A 222 -11.15 -3.15 -17.97
C GLU A 222 -11.89 -4.16 -17.09
N LEU A 223 -11.47 -5.43 -17.11
CA LEU A 223 -12.09 -6.52 -16.35
C LEU A 223 -11.37 -6.82 -15.03
N ALA A 224 -10.09 -6.51 -14.93
CA ALA A 224 -9.25 -6.81 -13.77
C ALA A 224 -8.98 -5.57 -12.91
N ALA A 225 -8.62 -5.79 -11.65
CA ALA A 225 -8.00 -4.78 -10.80
C ALA A 225 -6.58 -5.23 -10.44
N GLY A 226 -5.66 -4.27 -10.34
CA GLY A 226 -4.36 -4.50 -9.76
C GLY A 226 -4.46 -4.60 -8.24
N VAL A 227 -5.32 -3.77 -7.65
CA VAL A 227 -5.78 -3.87 -6.26
C VAL A 227 -7.24 -3.42 -6.21
N GLY A 228 -8.09 -4.19 -5.54
CA GLY A 228 -9.50 -3.88 -5.29
C GLY A 228 -9.69 -2.62 -4.45
N ARG A 229 -10.96 -2.26 -4.20
CA ARG A 229 -11.27 -1.10 -3.34
C ARG A 229 -10.95 -1.46 -1.90
N HIS A 230 -10.12 -0.66 -1.26
CA HIS A 230 -9.78 -0.85 0.14
C HIS A 230 -9.36 0.46 0.78
N SER A 231 -9.32 0.50 2.10
CA SER A 231 -8.55 1.45 2.88
C SER A 231 -7.38 0.75 3.57
N ASP A 232 -6.25 1.43 3.69
CA ASP A 232 -5.09 0.85 4.36
C ASP A 232 -5.33 0.75 5.85
N VAL A 233 -4.94 -0.38 6.45
CA VAL A 233 -5.00 -0.58 7.90
C VAL A 233 -3.75 -0.06 8.63
N SER A 234 -2.87 0.65 7.93
CA SER A 234 -1.64 1.24 8.48
C SER A 234 -1.92 2.53 9.26
N LEU A 235 -0.87 3.11 9.85
CA LEU A 235 -0.90 4.48 10.37
C LEU A 235 -0.87 5.47 9.20
N ILE A 236 0.15 5.33 8.36
CA ILE A 236 0.28 5.99 7.06
C ILE A 236 0.96 5.05 6.07
N THR A 237 0.78 5.33 4.79
CA THR A 237 1.49 4.67 3.69
C THR A 237 2.29 5.70 2.91
N VAL A 238 3.52 5.36 2.55
CA VAL A 238 4.41 6.16 1.69
C VAL A 238 4.63 5.41 0.39
N LEU A 239 3.97 5.85 -0.68
CA LEU A 239 3.95 5.17 -1.97
C LEU A 239 4.85 5.87 -2.99
N LEU A 240 5.80 5.11 -3.52
CA LEU A 240 6.54 5.47 -4.73
C LEU A 240 5.91 4.79 -5.95
N GLN A 241 5.57 5.59 -6.97
CA GLN A 241 5.01 5.10 -8.24
C GLN A 241 6.06 5.16 -9.36
N ASP A 242 5.89 4.31 -10.38
CA ASP A 242 6.51 4.49 -11.69
C ASP A 242 5.77 5.53 -12.56
N ASP A 243 6.16 5.67 -13.83
CA ASP A 243 5.56 6.61 -14.79
C ASP A 243 4.20 6.14 -15.35
N VAL A 244 3.81 4.88 -15.13
CA VAL A 244 2.56 4.31 -15.64
C VAL A 244 1.37 4.68 -14.75
N GLY A 245 1.54 4.67 -13.43
CA GLY A 245 0.49 5.06 -12.48
C GLY A 245 -0.69 4.08 -12.41
N GLY A 246 -1.92 4.59 -12.29
CA GLY A 246 -3.12 3.75 -12.16
C GLY A 246 -3.66 3.64 -10.73
N LEU A 247 -3.15 4.45 -9.79
CA LEU A 247 -3.79 4.67 -8.49
C LEU A 247 -5.02 5.56 -8.68
N TYR A 248 -6.15 5.14 -8.12
CA TYR A 248 -7.38 5.92 -8.04
C TYR A 248 -7.84 6.02 -6.59
N VAL A 249 -8.16 7.24 -6.17
CA VAL A 249 -8.61 7.55 -4.80
C VAL A 249 -10.05 8.00 -4.85
N ARG A 250 -10.88 7.53 -3.91
CA ARG A 250 -12.28 7.97 -3.81
C ARG A 250 -12.32 9.47 -3.49
N GLU A 251 -13.20 10.18 -4.19
CA GLU A 251 -13.45 11.58 -3.91
C GLU A 251 -14.07 11.77 -2.51
N PRO A 252 -13.57 12.69 -1.67
CA PRO A 252 -14.03 12.83 -0.27
C PRO A 252 -15.52 13.14 -0.07
N GLU A 253 -16.11 13.92 -0.97
CA GLU A 253 -17.50 14.41 -0.88
C GLU A 253 -18.40 13.85 -1.99
N GLY A 254 -17.95 12.81 -2.69
CA GLY A 254 -18.63 12.28 -3.86
C GLY A 254 -18.44 10.78 -4.04
N ASN A 255 -19.09 10.24 -5.06
CA ASN A 255 -18.93 8.83 -5.45
C ASN A 255 -17.88 8.65 -6.56
N GLY A 256 -17.20 9.73 -6.94
CA GLY A 256 -16.22 9.74 -8.01
C GLY A 256 -14.86 9.17 -7.61
N TRP A 257 -14.01 8.98 -8.61
CA TRP A 257 -12.63 8.52 -8.49
C TRP A 257 -11.68 9.57 -9.04
N ILE A 258 -10.66 9.93 -8.26
CA ILE A 258 -9.59 10.84 -8.67
C ILE A 258 -8.41 9.99 -9.11
N HIS A 259 -7.98 10.13 -10.37
CA HIS A 259 -6.74 9.52 -10.85
C HIS A 259 -5.54 10.27 -10.26
N VAL A 260 -4.68 9.56 -9.54
CA VAL A 260 -3.44 10.11 -9.01
C VAL A 260 -2.37 10.03 -10.09
N THR A 261 -2.10 11.15 -10.73
CA THR A 261 -1.11 11.24 -11.80
C THR A 261 0.30 11.16 -11.21
N PRO A 262 1.15 10.22 -11.67
CA PRO A 262 2.53 10.14 -11.19
C PRO A 262 3.30 11.43 -11.47
N VAL A 263 3.98 11.94 -10.45
CA VAL A 263 4.89 13.07 -10.56
C VAL A 263 6.31 12.55 -10.31
N GLN A 264 7.24 12.88 -11.21
CA GLN A 264 8.63 12.43 -11.08
C GLN A 264 9.24 12.90 -9.76
N GLY A 265 9.78 11.95 -9.00
CA GLY A 265 10.39 12.22 -7.70
C GLY A 265 9.40 12.60 -6.60
N ALA A 266 8.10 12.42 -6.80
CA ALA A 266 7.11 12.60 -5.74
C ALA A 266 6.86 11.29 -4.99
N LEU A 267 6.46 11.43 -3.73
CA LEU A 267 5.89 10.34 -2.93
C LEU A 267 4.42 10.64 -2.68
N VAL A 268 3.55 9.65 -2.87
CA VAL A 268 2.14 9.72 -2.47
C VAL A 268 2.05 9.27 -1.02
N ILE A 269 1.41 10.08 -0.18
CA ILE A 269 1.16 9.78 1.23
C ILE A 269 -0.34 9.57 1.40
N ASN A 270 -0.73 8.52 2.10
CA ASN A 270 -2.10 8.37 2.55
C ASN A 270 -2.22 7.98 4.01
N ILE A 271 -3.33 8.41 4.60
CA ILE A 271 -3.73 8.11 5.97
C ILE A 271 -4.35 6.72 5.98
N GLY A 272 -3.95 5.88 6.93
CA GLY A 272 -4.59 4.60 7.17
C GLY A 272 -5.58 4.62 8.33
N ASP A 273 -6.29 3.51 8.50
CA ASP A 273 -7.37 3.37 9.48
C ASP A 273 -6.89 3.59 10.90
N VAL A 274 -5.67 3.19 11.25
CA VAL A 274 -5.12 3.38 12.59
C VAL A 274 -5.06 4.87 12.93
N LEU A 275 -4.57 5.71 12.02
CA LEU A 275 -4.50 7.15 12.26
C LEU A 275 -5.89 7.80 12.23
N GLN A 276 -6.82 7.33 11.40
CA GLN A 276 -8.21 7.77 11.44
C GLN A 276 -8.86 7.46 12.81
N ILE A 277 -8.68 6.24 13.33
CA ILE A 277 -9.17 5.81 14.64
C ILE A 277 -8.56 6.67 15.75
N MET A 278 -7.23 6.83 15.75
CA MET A 278 -6.51 7.64 16.74
C MET A 278 -6.95 9.10 16.73
N SER A 279 -7.21 9.65 15.54
CA SER A 279 -7.64 11.03 15.37
C SER A 279 -9.13 11.26 15.65
N ASN A 280 -9.89 10.20 15.97
CA ASN A 280 -11.34 10.23 16.13
C ASN A 280 -12.03 10.92 14.94
N ASP A 281 -11.72 10.48 13.71
CA ASP A 281 -12.24 11.01 12.43
C ASP A 281 -11.73 12.39 11.99
N LYS A 282 -10.78 13.00 12.71
CA LYS A 282 -10.16 14.27 12.27
C LYS A 282 -9.33 14.09 10.99
N TYR A 283 -8.61 12.97 10.87
CA TYR A 283 -7.97 12.55 9.62
C TYR A 283 -8.76 11.40 8.99
N ARG A 284 -8.66 11.27 7.66
CA ARG A 284 -9.50 10.34 6.89
C ARG A 284 -8.65 9.32 6.18
N SER A 285 -8.84 8.05 6.52
CA SER A 285 -8.45 6.91 5.71
C SER A 285 -9.45 6.78 4.56
N ILE A 286 -8.98 6.80 3.31
CA ILE A 286 -9.85 6.90 2.14
C ILE A 286 -9.76 5.64 1.28
N GLU A 287 -10.92 5.21 0.79
CA GLU A 287 -11.05 4.10 -0.14
C GLU A 287 -10.26 4.42 -1.42
N HIS A 288 -9.38 3.51 -1.84
CA HIS A 288 -8.58 3.64 -3.04
C HIS A 288 -8.46 2.28 -3.75
N ARG A 289 -8.00 2.31 -5.01
CA ARG A 289 -7.84 1.12 -5.86
C ARG A 289 -6.70 1.31 -6.84
N VAL A 290 -6.26 0.21 -7.46
CA VAL A 290 -5.25 0.24 -8.51
C VAL A 290 -5.77 -0.45 -9.77
N THR A 291 -5.75 0.26 -10.89
CA THR A 291 -6.05 -0.30 -12.22
C THR A 291 -4.81 -0.92 -12.85
N VAL A 292 -4.98 -1.87 -13.77
CA VAL A 292 -3.87 -2.43 -14.56
C VAL A 292 -3.81 -1.84 -15.97
N ASN A 293 -2.70 -2.06 -16.65
CA ASN A 293 -2.42 -1.52 -17.98
C ASN A 293 -2.33 -2.64 -19.03
N GLY A 294 -2.84 -2.39 -20.24
CA GLY A 294 -2.82 -3.36 -21.34
C GLY A 294 -1.58 -3.32 -22.24
N THR A 295 -0.61 -2.46 -21.94
CA THR A 295 0.55 -2.20 -22.83
C THR A 295 1.88 -2.12 -22.11
N LYS A 296 1.91 -1.71 -20.84
CA LYS A 296 3.12 -1.58 -20.04
C LYS A 296 3.00 -2.40 -18.76
N ASN A 297 4.09 -3.06 -18.40
CA ASN A 297 4.28 -3.55 -17.04
C ASN A 297 4.52 -2.34 -16.12
N ARG A 298 4.14 -2.46 -14.86
CA ARG A 298 4.27 -1.40 -13.86
C ARG A 298 4.80 -1.93 -12.54
N VAL A 299 5.54 -1.10 -11.81
CA VAL A 299 5.86 -1.32 -10.40
C VAL A 299 5.35 -0.19 -9.49
N SER A 300 5.19 -0.52 -8.21
CA SER A 300 5.16 0.47 -7.14
C SER A 300 5.84 -0.06 -5.88
N VAL A 301 6.37 0.87 -5.09
CA VAL A 301 7.11 0.56 -3.87
C VAL A 301 6.49 1.30 -2.68
N PRO A 302 5.39 0.78 -2.08
CA PRO A 302 4.86 1.34 -0.85
C PRO A 302 5.69 0.94 0.37
N ILE A 303 5.77 1.86 1.33
CA ILE A 303 6.17 1.60 2.70
C ILE A 303 4.92 1.73 3.57
N PHE A 304 4.53 0.64 4.22
CA PHE A 304 3.45 0.64 5.21
C PHE A 304 4.05 0.90 6.60
N VAL A 305 3.55 1.93 7.26
CA VAL A 305 3.96 2.30 8.62
C VAL A 305 2.92 1.80 9.60
N ASN A 306 3.25 0.74 10.34
CA ASN A 306 2.29 0.04 11.17
C ASN A 306 2.73 0.03 12.66
N PRO A 307 1.76 0.01 13.58
CA PRO A 307 2.03 -0.27 14.98
C PRO A 307 2.60 -1.68 15.21
N VAL A 308 3.18 -1.91 16.38
CA VAL A 308 3.49 -3.28 16.86
C VAL A 308 2.20 -4.09 17.04
N PRO A 309 2.24 -5.43 16.85
CA PRO A 309 1.03 -6.26 16.87
C PRO A 309 0.17 -6.14 18.14
N ASP A 310 0.80 -5.99 19.31
CA ASP A 310 0.13 -5.87 20.61
C ASP A 310 -0.25 -4.44 20.98
N ALA A 311 -0.01 -3.46 20.10
CA ALA A 311 -0.43 -2.08 20.32
C ALA A 311 -1.95 -1.99 20.44
N VAL A 312 -2.43 -1.27 21.46
CA VAL A 312 -3.85 -0.94 21.60
C VAL A 312 -4.11 0.37 20.86
N ILE A 313 -4.87 0.31 19.77
CA ILE A 313 -5.27 1.47 18.97
C ILE A 313 -6.64 1.97 19.42
N GLY A 314 -6.83 3.28 19.41
CA GLY A 314 -8.07 3.95 19.81
C GLY A 314 -7.88 5.48 19.78
N PRO A 315 -8.95 6.26 19.94
CA PRO A 315 -8.86 7.72 19.99
C PRO A 315 -7.86 8.18 21.04
N VAL A 316 -6.95 9.09 20.67
CA VAL A 316 -6.02 9.68 21.63
C VAL A 316 -6.77 10.59 22.62
N PRO A 317 -6.37 10.68 23.90
CA PRO A 317 -7.10 11.46 24.89
C PRO A 317 -7.35 12.92 24.49
N GLU A 318 -6.38 13.55 23.83
CA GLU A 318 -6.38 14.96 23.43
C GLU A 318 -7.50 15.29 22.44
N VAL A 319 -7.90 14.33 21.59
CA VAL A 319 -9.01 14.52 20.63
C VAL A 319 -10.40 14.29 21.26
N LEU A 320 -10.45 13.82 22.52
CA LEU A 320 -11.69 13.62 23.29
C LEU A 320 -11.93 14.74 24.32
N GLU A 321 -11.01 15.70 24.45
CA GLU A 321 -11.17 16.85 25.32
C GLU A 321 -12.40 17.68 24.96
N GLY A 322 -12.92 18.46 25.93
CA GLY A 322 -14.11 19.28 25.72
C GLY A 322 -15.43 18.51 25.58
N GLY A 323 -15.44 17.20 25.91
CA GLY A 323 -16.64 16.37 25.90
C GLY A 323 -16.97 15.76 24.53
N VAL A 324 -16.01 15.74 23.60
CA VAL A 324 -16.14 15.02 22.33
C VAL A 324 -16.32 13.53 22.61
N LYS A 325 -17.35 12.92 22.02
CA LYS A 325 -17.63 11.50 22.20
C LYS A 325 -16.67 10.66 21.33
N PRO A 326 -16.17 9.54 21.84
CA PRO A 326 -15.42 8.60 21.01
C PRO A 326 -16.36 8.00 19.95
N ILE A 327 -15.86 7.90 18.72
CA ILE A 327 -16.50 7.19 17.61
C ILE A 327 -16.03 5.73 17.58
N TYR A 328 -14.80 5.50 18.07
CA TYR A 328 -14.12 4.22 18.05
C TYR A 328 -13.83 3.70 19.45
N LYS A 329 -13.92 2.38 19.61
CA LYS A 329 -13.45 1.67 20.80
C LYS A 329 -11.96 1.35 20.68
N GLN A 330 -11.35 0.97 21.81
CA GLN A 330 -9.99 0.45 21.80
C GLN A 330 -9.95 -0.98 21.28
N VAL A 331 -9.00 -1.28 20.38
CA VAL A 331 -8.79 -2.62 19.82
C VAL A 331 -7.29 -2.94 19.78
N VAL A 332 -6.93 -4.21 19.91
CA VAL A 332 -5.54 -4.66 19.71
C VAL A 332 -5.25 -4.66 18.21
N TYR A 333 -4.11 -4.11 17.79
CA TYR A 333 -3.78 -3.94 16.38
C TYR A 333 -3.74 -5.28 15.62
N SER A 334 -3.19 -6.34 16.22
CA SER A 334 -3.17 -7.67 15.61
C SER A 334 -4.57 -8.23 15.35
N ASP A 335 -5.54 -7.95 16.22
CA ASP A 335 -6.91 -8.43 16.02
C ASP A 335 -7.58 -7.68 14.86
N TYR A 336 -7.36 -6.36 14.78
CA TYR A 336 -7.83 -5.54 13.67
C TYR A 336 -7.19 -5.96 12.34
N PHE A 337 -5.87 -6.18 12.32
CA PHE A 337 -5.11 -6.64 11.17
C PHE A 337 -5.56 -8.04 10.71
N ASN A 338 -5.70 -8.99 11.63
CA ASN A 338 -6.18 -10.33 11.30
C ASN A 338 -7.61 -10.30 10.76
N TYR A 339 -8.47 -9.42 11.27
CA TYR A 339 -9.82 -9.24 10.74
C TYR A 339 -9.80 -8.75 9.29
N PHE A 340 -8.95 -7.77 8.96
CA PHE A 340 -8.75 -7.30 7.58
C PHE A 340 -8.36 -8.44 6.63
N PHE A 341 -7.36 -9.25 6.97
CA PHE A 341 -6.89 -10.35 6.12
C PHE A 341 -7.77 -11.62 6.15
N SER A 342 -8.80 -11.66 7.00
CA SER A 342 -9.73 -12.81 7.08
C SER A 342 -10.74 -12.85 5.93
N LYS A 343 -10.79 -11.79 5.12
CA LYS A 343 -11.75 -11.56 4.04
C LYS A 343 -11.03 -10.85 2.87
N GLY A 344 -11.65 -10.86 1.69
CA GLY A 344 -11.19 -10.05 0.58
C GLY A 344 -11.47 -8.56 0.80
N HIS A 345 -10.86 -7.70 -0.01
CA HIS A 345 -11.07 -6.26 0.03
C HIS A 345 -12.55 -5.88 -0.17
N ASP A 346 -13.09 -5.08 0.76
CA ASP A 346 -14.50 -4.66 0.81
C ASP A 346 -14.66 -3.13 1.00
N GLY A 347 -13.76 -2.37 0.37
CA GLY A 347 -13.75 -0.91 0.49
C GLY A 347 -13.31 -0.48 1.89
N LYS A 348 -14.19 0.22 2.61
CA LYS A 348 -13.89 0.81 3.93
C LYS A 348 -14.51 0.01 5.10
N GLU A 349 -15.14 -1.12 4.84
CA GLU A 349 -15.95 -1.82 5.85
C GLU A 349 -15.12 -2.37 7.03
N THR A 350 -13.82 -2.59 6.86
CA THR A 350 -12.93 -3.04 7.94
C THR A 350 -12.97 -2.14 9.18
N ILE A 351 -13.07 -0.81 9.00
CA ILE A 351 -13.07 0.14 10.11
C ILE A 351 -14.28 -0.01 11.05
N GLU A 352 -15.37 -0.64 10.60
CA GLU A 352 -16.54 -0.93 11.43
C GLU A 352 -16.19 -1.85 12.61
N TYR A 353 -15.15 -2.68 12.49
CA TYR A 353 -14.67 -3.52 13.60
C TYR A 353 -14.31 -2.68 14.83
N ALA A 354 -13.77 -1.47 14.62
CA ALA A 354 -13.33 -0.56 15.67
C ALA A 354 -14.39 0.45 16.11
N LYS A 355 -15.54 0.56 15.43
CA LYS A 355 -16.60 1.49 15.84
C LYS A 355 -17.35 1.02 17.08
N ILE A 356 -17.94 1.99 17.81
CA ILE A 356 -18.77 1.78 19.02
C ILE A 356 -20.21 1.42 18.67
#